data_AF-A0A9X4RIU3-F1
#
_entry.id   AF-A0A9X4RIU3-F1
#
_cell.length_a   1.000
_cell.length_b   1.000
_cell.length_c   1.000
_cell.angle_alpha   90.00
_cell.angle_beta   90.00
_cell.angle_gamma   90.00
#
_symmetry.space_group_name_H-M   'P 1'
#
loop_
_entity.id
_entity.type
_entity.pdbx_description
1 polymer ?
#
loop_
_entity_poly.entity_id
_entity_poly.type
_entity_poly.pdbx_seq_one_letter_code
_entity_poly.pdbx_strand_id
1 'polypeptide(L)'
;MEIEVIDTIKAILVDLGIPQESLHAETLLYADLGLDSVETIKLSLELKRRLAIELKLGNRHDMTLAEICRIANAQESLSANITAEVN
;
A
#
# COMPACT_ATOMS: atom_id res chain seq x y z
N MET A 1 4.61 -15.44 8.97
CA MET A 1 3.34 -14.78 8.62
C MET A 1 3.74 -13.48 7.96
N GLU A 2 3.77 -13.43 6.63
CA GLU A 2 4.20 -12.25 5.84
C GLU A 2 3.15 -11.88 4.76
N ILE A 3 1.92 -12.41 4.88
CA ILE A 3 0.85 -12.25 3.87
C ILE A 3 -0.06 -11.05 4.18
N GLU A 4 -0.09 -10.56 5.42
CA GLU A 4 -1.11 -9.59 5.88
C GLU A 4 -1.08 -8.24 5.15
N VAL A 5 0.11 -7.72 4.80
CA VAL A 5 0.23 -6.41 4.14
C VAL A 5 -0.28 -6.45 2.70
N ILE A 6 0.11 -7.48 1.94
CA ILE A 6 -0.33 -7.64 0.54
C ILE A 6 -1.84 -7.85 0.48
N ASP A 7 -2.39 -8.68 1.35
CA ASP A 7 -3.84 -8.92 1.39
C ASP A 7 -4.59 -7.65 1.78
N THR A 8 -4.07 -6.87 2.73
CA THR A 8 -4.67 -5.60 3.13
C THR A 8 -4.64 -4.58 1.99
N ILE A 9 -3.51 -4.42 1.30
CA ILE A 9 -3.40 -3.52 0.15
C ILE A 9 -4.39 -3.92 -0.94
N LYS A 10 -4.46 -5.22 -1.28
CA LYS A 10 -5.40 -5.74 -2.27
C LYS A 10 -6.84 -5.48 -1.85
N ALA A 11 -7.18 -5.73 -0.58
CA ALA A 11 -8.52 -5.46 -0.07
C ALA A 11 -8.90 -3.98 -0.15
N ILE A 12 -7.97 -3.06 0.14
CA ILE A 12 -8.22 -1.61 0.01
C ILE A 12 -8.43 -1.25 -1.46
N LEU A 13 -7.62 -1.77 -2.38
CA LEU A 13 -7.78 -1.51 -3.82
C LEU A 13 -9.10 -2.07 -4.35
N VAL A 14 -9.52 -3.24 -3.89
CA VAL A 14 -10.85 -3.81 -4.19
C VAL A 14 -11.97 -2.93 -3.65
N ASP A 15 -11.82 -2.37 -2.45
CA ASP A 15 -12.78 -1.44 -1.85
C ASP A 15 -12.85 -0.11 -2.61
N LEU A 16 -11.74 0.32 -3.23
CA LEU A 16 -11.70 1.46 -4.15
C LEU A 16 -12.38 1.17 -5.50
N GLY A 17 -12.74 -0.08 -5.79
CA GLY A 17 -13.40 -0.49 -7.02
C GLY A 17 -12.47 -1.14 -8.05
N ILE A 18 -11.21 -1.41 -7.69
CA ILE A 18 -10.26 -2.06 -8.58
C ILE A 18 -10.35 -3.58 -8.40
N PRO A 19 -10.70 -4.34 -9.44
CA PRO A 19 -10.88 -5.77 -9.29
C PRO A 19 -9.52 -6.44 -9.02
N GLN A 20 -9.52 -7.45 -8.13
CA GLN A 20 -8.31 -8.14 -7.71
C GLN A 20 -7.55 -8.79 -8.88
N GLU A 21 -8.25 -9.15 -9.96
CA GLU A 21 -7.67 -9.68 -11.18
C GLU A 21 -6.78 -8.66 -11.93
N SER A 22 -6.99 -7.36 -11.75
CA SER A 22 -6.15 -6.29 -12.32
C SER A 22 -4.96 -5.92 -11.42
N LEU A 23 -4.91 -6.46 -10.20
CA LEU A 23 -3.86 -6.21 -9.21
C LEU A 23 -2.66 -7.13 -9.43
N HIS A 24 -1.83 -6.79 -10.41
CA HIS A 24 -0.56 -7.47 -10.67
C HIS A 24 0.62 -6.69 -10.11
N ALA A 25 1.73 -7.41 -9.87
CA ALA A 25 2.97 -6.83 -9.36
C ALA A 25 3.49 -5.67 -10.23
N GLU A 26 3.35 -5.79 -11.55
CA GLU A 26 3.83 -4.81 -12.53
C GLU A 26 2.80 -3.72 -12.87
N THR A 27 1.59 -3.81 -12.31
CA THR A 27 0.52 -2.84 -12.55
C THR A 27 0.91 -1.47 -11.98
N LEU A 28 0.84 -0.44 -12.81
CA LEU A 28 1.09 0.95 -12.44
C LEU A 28 -0.14 1.60 -11.80
N LEU A 29 0.08 2.41 -10.77
CA LEU A 29 -1.03 3.02 -10.02
C LEU A 29 -1.75 4.10 -10.81
N TYR A 30 -1.03 4.96 -11.50
CA TYR A 30 -1.65 6.02 -12.29
C TYR A 30 -1.92 5.56 -13.72
N ALA A 31 -0.96 4.89 -14.38
CA ALA A 31 -1.13 4.51 -15.78
C ALA A 31 -2.08 3.33 -16.01
N ASP A 32 -2.04 2.28 -15.18
CA ASP A 32 -2.91 1.11 -15.36
C ASP A 32 -4.18 1.19 -14.53
N LEU A 33 -4.07 1.53 -13.23
CA LEU A 33 -5.23 1.60 -12.33
C LEU A 33 -5.97 2.92 -12.44
N GLY A 34 -5.37 3.95 -13.03
CA GLY A 34 -6.00 5.26 -13.18
C GLY A 34 -6.23 6.00 -11.87
N LEU A 35 -5.51 5.64 -10.79
CA LEU A 35 -5.71 6.22 -9.47
C LEU A 35 -5.53 7.73 -9.50
N ASP A 36 -6.57 8.44 -9.11
CA ASP A 36 -6.56 9.88 -8.98
C ASP A 36 -5.94 10.30 -7.63
N SER A 37 -5.76 11.60 -7.42
CA SER A 37 -5.21 12.13 -6.17
C SER A 37 -6.05 11.78 -4.94
N VAL A 38 -7.36 11.54 -5.09
CA VAL A 38 -8.28 11.18 -4.01
C VAL A 38 -8.14 9.71 -3.64
N GLU A 39 -8.15 8.80 -4.62
CA GLU A 39 -7.99 7.36 -4.43
C GLU A 39 -6.61 7.05 -3.85
N THR A 40 -5.60 7.76 -4.32
CA THR A 40 -4.24 7.72 -3.79
C THR A 40 -4.18 8.11 -2.31
N ILE A 41 -4.83 9.21 -1.93
CA ILE A 41 -4.93 9.63 -0.52
C ILE A 41 -5.74 8.64 0.31
N LYS A 42 -6.84 8.10 -0.22
CA LYS A 42 -7.66 7.08 0.46
C LYS A 42 -6.84 5.82 0.74
N LEU A 43 -6.08 5.33 -0.24
CA LEU A 43 -5.19 4.19 -0.07
C LEU A 43 -4.17 4.45 1.03
N SER A 44 -3.47 5.59 0.99
CA SER A 44 -2.53 5.98 2.05
C SER A 44 -3.18 6.08 3.43
N LEU A 45 -4.42 6.60 3.52
CA LEU A 45 -5.15 6.73 4.78
C LEU A 45 -5.57 5.36 5.34
N GLU A 46 -6.06 4.47 4.50
CA GLU A 46 -6.45 3.12 4.90
C GLU A 46 -5.24 2.29 5.34
N LEU A 47 -4.09 2.40 4.64
CA LEU A 47 -2.84 1.78 5.08
C LEU A 47 -2.38 2.31 6.44
N LYS A 48 -2.50 3.62 6.66
CA LYS A 48 -2.19 4.22 7.95
C LYS A 48 -3.15 3.77 9.05
N ARG A 49 -4.43 3.55 8.74
CA ARG A 49 -5.42 3.10 9.72
C ARG A 49 -5.28 1.62 10.08
N ARG A 50 -5.03 0.76 9.09
CA ARG A 50 -5.00 -0.70 9.27
C ARG A 50 -3.63 -1.21 9.70
N LEU A 51 -2.58 -0.64 9.14
CA LEU A 51 -1.20 -1.12 9.30
C LEU A 51 -0.28 -0.09 9.98
N ALA A 52 -0.78 1.10 10.34
CA ALA A 52 0.03 2.22 10.84
C ALA A 52 1.14 2.68 9.88
N ILE A 53 1.02 2.35 8.58
CA ILE A 53 2.01 2.69 7.55
C ILE A 53 1.62 4.00 6.86
N GLU A 54 2.55 4.95 6.81
CA GLU A 54 2.37 6.17 6.02
C GLU A 54 3.06 6.04 4.66
N LEU A 55 2.26 5.77 3.62
CA LEU A 55 2.75 5.68 2.25
C LEU A 55 2.50 6.99 1.50
N LYS A 56 3.55 7.59 0.93
CA LYS A 56 3.45 8.85 0.16
C LYS A 56 3.38 8.55 -1.33
N LEU A 57 2.16 8.38 -1.82
CA LEU A 57 1.87 8.07 -3.22
C LEU A 57 1.67 9.32 -4.10
N GLY A 58 1.77 10.53 -3.52
CA GLY A 58 1.56 11.81 -4.22
C GLY A 58 2.78 12.35 -4.98
N ASN A 59 3.79 11.51 -5.23
CA ASN A 59 4.97 11.93 -5.97
C ASN A 59 4.70 11.79 -7.47
N ARG A 60 5.33 12.63 -8.30
CA ARG A 60 5.22 12.58 -9.79
C ARG A 60 5.71 11.28 -10.44
N HIS A 61 6.10 10.29 -9.65
CA HIS A 61 6.58 9.01 -10.14
C HIS A 61 5.46 8.01 -10.04
N ASP A 62 5.07 7.46 -11.18
CA ASP A 62 4.14 6.36 -11.23
C ASP A 62 4.82 5.14 -10.59
N MET A 63 4.20 4.56 -9.57
CA MET A 63 4.76 3.43 -8.84
C MET A 63 3.98 2.17 -9.21
N THR A 64 4.67 1.04 -9.18
CA THR A 64 4.03 -0.26 -9.36
C THR A 64 3.41 -0.76 -8.06
N LEU A 65 2.41 -1.62 -8.17
CA LEU A 65 1.81 -2.28 -7.02
C LEU A 65 2.86 -3.07 -6.22
N ALA A 66 3.83 -3.72 -6.89
CA ALA A 66 4.92 -4.42 -6.24
C ALA A 66 5.78 -3.50 -5.37
N GLU A 67 6.11 -2.30 -5.85
CA GLU A 67 6.89 -1.33 -5.08
C GLU A 67 6.14 -0.88 -3.83
N ILE A 68 4.84 -0.63 -3.95
CA ILE A 68 4.00 -0.25 -2.81
C ILE A 68 3.93 -1.36 -1.78
N CYS A 69 3.70 -2.59 -2.23
CA CYS A 69 3.70 -3.75 -1.35
C CYS A 69 5.04 -3.90 -0.65
N ARG A 70 6.15 -3.70 -1.37
CA ARG A 70 7.51 -3.79 -0.80
C ARG A 70 7.76 -2.70 0.23
N ILE A 71 7.36 -1.45 -0.05
CA ILE A 71 7.54 -0.32 0.88
C ILE A 71 6.68 -0.54 2.13
N ALA A 72 5.42 -0.93 1.95
CA ALA A 72 4.52 -1.19 3.06
C ALA A 72 5.06 -2.33 3.95
N ASN A 73 5.48 -3.44 3.36
CA ASN A 73 6.05 -4.57 4.11
C ASN A 73 7.33 -4.17 4.86
N ALA A 74 8.18 -3.35 4.25
CA ALA A 74 9.38 -2.82 4.90
C ALA A 74 9.05 -1.88 6.08
N GLN A 75 8.00 -1.06 5.96
CA GLN A 75 7.56 -0.15 7.03
C GLN A 75 6.90 -0.89 8.20
N GLU A 76 6.08 -1.92 7.91
CA GLU A 76 5.51 -2.79 8.94
C GLU A 76 6.60 -3.44 9.79
N SER A 77 7.60 -4.05 9.12
CA SER A 77 8.73 -4.68 9.78
C SER A 77 9.54 -3.70 10.64
N LEU A 78 9.64 -2.44 10.20
CA LEU A 78 10.35 -1.39 10.94
C LEU A 78 9.56 -0.91 12.16
N SER A 79 8.23 -0.79 12.05
CA SER A 79 7.33 -0.46 13.15
C SER A 79 7.32 -1.54 14.24
N ALA A 80 7.38 -2.82 13.84
CA ALA A 80 7.43 -3.95 14.77
C ALA A 80 8.71 -3.95 15.63
N ASN A 81 9.85 -3.52 15.08
CA ASN A 81 11.13 -3.54 15.79
C ASN A 81 11.34 -2.36 16.76
N ILE A 82 10.75 -1.19 16.52
CA ILE A 82 10.98 0.00 17.37
C ILE A 82 10.28 -0.13 18.73
N THR A 83 9.23 -0.95 18.85
CA THR A 83 8.55 -1.19 20.14
C THR A 83 9.32 -2.16 21.06
N ALA A 84 10.33 -2.87 20.53
CA ALA A 84 11.08 -3.88 21.29
C ALA A 84 12.34 -3.33 22.00
N GLU A 85 12.76 -2.09 21.75
CA GLU A 85 14.01 -1.52 22.30
C GLU A 85 13.78 -0.39 23.32
N VAL A 86 12.63 -0.42 24.01
CA VAL A 86 12.33 0.41 25.18
C VAL A 86 11.61 -0.42 26.27
N ASN A 87 12.28 -1.44 26.80
CA ASN A 87 12.00 -1.99 28.13
C ASN A 87 13.20 -2.73 28.71
#